data_AF-A0A6N9Q193-F1
#
_entry.id   AF-A0A6N9Q193-F1
#
_cell.length_a   1.000
_cell.length_b   1.000
_cell.length_c   1.000
_cell.angle_alpha   90.00
_cell.angle_beta   90.00
_cell.angle_gamma   90.00
#
_symmetry.space_group_name_H-M   'P 1'
#
loop_
_entity.id
_entity.type
_entity.pdbx_description
1 polymer ?
#
loop_
_entity_poly.entity_id
_entity_poly.type
_entity_poly.pdbx_seq_one_letter_code
_entity_poly.pdbx_strand_id
1 'polypeptide(L)'
;ELMEKGFIKSMIFITHELPLLYNVTDDIMVMYAGQIVERGTAKEMVFDPIHPYSKGLMGSIIVPEEGTRETKLEAIPGTPPNLKHPPA
;
A
#
# COMPACT_ATOMS: atom_id res chain seq x y z
N GLU A 1 -1.51 5.09 -24.45
CA GLU A 1 -0.86 5.87 -25.53
C GLU A 1 0.65 6.11 -25.39
N LEU A 2 1.16 6.86 -24.40
CA LEU A 2 2.61 7.20 -24.35
C LEU A 2 3.52 5.99 -24.05
N MET A 3 3.08 5.09 -23.17
CA MET A 3 3.77 3.81 -22.92
C MET A 3 3.68 2.86 -24.12
N GLU A 4 2.51 2.74 -24.75
CA GLU A 4 2.29 1.90 -25.94
C GLU A 4 3.13 2.36 -27.14
N LYS A 5 3.28 3.68 -27.33
CA LYS A 5 4.15 4.26 -28.36
C LYS A 5 5.65 4.13 -28.02
N GLY A 6 6.00 3.61 -26.84
CA GLY A 6 7.37 3.35 -26.42
C GLY A 6 8.16 4.59 -25.95
N PHE A 7 7.50 5.74 -25.80
CA PHE A 7 8.15 6.96 -25.30
C PHE A 7 8.43 6.90 -23.79
N ILE A 8 7.57 6.19 -23.05
CA ILE A 8 7.75 5.93 -21.62
C ILE A 8 8.01 4.44 -21.43
N LYS A 9 9.17 4.09 -20.85
CA LYS A 9 9.57 2.70 -20.60
C LYS A 9 9.26 2.19 -19.20
N SER A 10 9.12 3.08 -18.23
CA SER A 10 8.84 2.76 -16.83
C SER A 10 8.19 3.97 -16.15
N MET A 11 7.38 3.71 -15.14
CA MET A 11 6.70 4.72 -14.35
C MET A 11 6.72 4.30 -12.89
N ILE A 12 6.87 5.29 -11.99
CA ILE A 12 6.76 5.09 -10.55
C ILE A 12 5.58 5.91 -10.06
N PHE A 13 4.66 5.25 -9.36
CA PHE A 13 3.54 5.90 -8.70
C PHE A 13 3.79 5.96 -7.20
N ILE A 14 3.51 7.12 -6.60
CA ILE A 14 3.60 7.33 -5.15
C ILE A 14 2.22 7.77 -4.67
N THR A 15 1.63 6.97 -3.78
CA THR A 15 0.29 7.22 -3.22
C THR A 15 0.18 6.60 -1.84
N HIS A 16 -0.84 7.03 -1.09
CA HIS A 16 -1.28 6.39 0.15
C HIS A 16 -2.43 5.39 -0.08
N GLU A 17 -3.03 5.38 -1.28
CA GLU A 17 -4.16 4.53 -1.64
C GLU A 17 -3.68 3.25 -2.33
N LEU A 18 -3.55 2.17 -1.57
CA LEU A 18 -3.11 0.86 -2.07
C LEU A 18 -4.07 0.18 -3.08
N PRO A 19 -5.41 0.30 -2.98
CA PRO A 19 -6.33 -0.30 -3.97
C PRO A 19 -6.12 0.21 -5.40
N LEU A 20 -5.67 1.46 -5.53
CA LEU A 20 -5.37 2.05 -6.82
C LEU A 20 -4.17 1.35 -7.47
N LEU A 21 -3.12 1.07 -6.69
CA LEU A 21 -1.86 0.52 -7.19
C LEU A 21 -2.03 -0.87 -7.80
N TYR A 22 -2.95 -1.68 -7.27
CA TYR A 22 -3.23 -3.03 -7.80
C TYR A 22 -3.56 -3.03 -9.30
N ASN A 23 -4.24 -1.99 -9.79
CA ASN A 23 -4.72 -1.91 -11.16
C ASN A 23 -3.75 -1.21 -12.12
N VAL A 24 -2.72 -0.53 -11.60
CA VAL A 24 -1.87 0.37 -12.40
C VAL A 24 -0.38 0.08 -12.29
N THR A 25 0.03 -0.89 -11.46
CA THR A 25 1.43 -1.24 -11.23
C THR A 25 1.66 -2.75 -11.32
N ASP A 26 2.87 -3.12 -11.74
CA ASP A 26 3.32 -4.52 -11.72
C ASP A 26 3.83 -4.92 -10.32
N ASP A 27 4.59 -4.02 -9.69
CA ASP A 27 5.22 -4.18 -8.37
C ASP A 27 4.73 -3.08 -7.41
N ILE A 28 4.58 -3.44 -6.13
CA ILE A 28 4.27 -2.51 -5.05
C ILE A 28 5.39 -2.54 -4.00
N MET A 29 5.78 -1.36 -3.51
CA MET A 29 6.70 -1.19 -2.39
C MET A 29 6.00 -0.41 -1.28
N VAL A 30 6.02 -0.95 -0.06
CA VAL A 30 5.51 -0.27 1.13
C VAL A 30 6.68 0.32 1.91
N MET A 31 6.56 1.61 2.24
CA MET A 31 7.51 2.31 3.07
C MET A 31 6.91 2.65 4.43
N TYR A 32 7.73 2.57 5.46
CA TYR A 32 7.42 3.07 6.80
C TYR A 32 8.67 3.71 7.41
N ALA A 33 8.50 4.87 8.02
CA ALA A 33 9.60 5.62 8.63
C ALA A 33 10.83 5.85 7.72
N GLY A 34 10.61 6.05 6.42
CA GLY A 34 11.66 6.25 5.44
C GLY A 34 12.40 4.98 5.00
N GLN A 35 11.96 3.81 5.46
CA GLN A 35 12.51 2.50 5.08
C GLN A 35 11.52 1.73 4.22
N ILE A 36 12.02 0.98 3.23
CA ILE A 36 11.21 -0.01 2.52
C ILE A 36 11.02 -1.19 3.47
N VAL A 37 9.79 -1.44 3.90
CA VAL A 37 9.47 -2.53 4.82
C VAL A 37 8.97 -3.78 4.10
N GLU A 38 8.46 -3.62 2.89
CA GLU A 38 8.02 -4.74 2.07
C GLU A 38 8.00 -4.39 0.58
N ARG A 39 8.30 -5.37 -0.27
CA ARG A 39 8.20 -5.30 -1.72
C ARG A 39 7.72 -6.65 -2.25
N GLY A 40 6.78 -6.63 -3.17
CA GLY A 40 6.30 -7.81 -3.89
C GLY A 40 5.56 -7.41 -5.16
N THR A 41 5.06 -8.42 -5.87
CA THR A 41 4.13 -8.16 -6.98
C THR A 41 2.87 -7.47 -6.45
N ALA A 42 2.17 -6.72 -7.30
CA ALA A 42 0.93 -6.07 -6.91
C ALA A 42 -0.09 -7.06 -6.30
N LYS A 43 -0.11 -8.30 -6.79
CA LYS A 43 -0.97 -9.37 -6.27
C LYS A 43 -0.56 -9.81 -4.86
N GLU A 44 0.71 -10.11 -4.63
CA GLU A 44 1.20 -10.53 -3.31
C GLU A 44 0.95 -9.44 -2.28
N MET A 45 1.27 -8.19 -2.61
CA MET A 45 1.14 -7.08 -1.68
C MET A 45 -0.31 -6.80 -1.25
N VAL A 46 -1.27 -7.07 -2.13
CA VAL A 46 -2.70 -6.83 -1.84
C VAL A 46 -3.36 -8.01 -1.14
N PHE A 47 -3.04 -9.25 -1.54
CA PHE A 47 -3.75 -10.43 -1.06
C PHE A 47 -3.01 -11.24 0.01
N ASP A 48 -1.67 -11.18 0.05
CA ASP A 48 -0.85 -11.90 1.02
C ASP A 48 0.37 -11.07 1.48
N PRO A 49 0.16 -9.85 2.01
CA PRO A 49 1.26 -9.07 2.57
C PRO A 49 1.83 -9.79 3.81
N ILE A 50 3.15 -9.83 3.94
CA ILE A 50 3.86 -10.52 5.02
C ILE A 50 4.10 -9.58 6.20
N HIS A 51 4.50 -8.32 5.94
CA HIS A 51 4.90 -7.41 6.99
C HIS A 51 3.68 -6.93 7.80
N PRO A 52 3.74 -6.90 9.16
CA PRO A 52 2.60 -6.53 10.00
C PRO A 52 2.00 -5.17 9.66
N TYR A 53 2.85 -4.20 9.31
CA TYR A 53 2.40 -2.88 8.84
C TYR A 53 1.61 -2.97 7.53
N SER A 54 2.10 -3.71 6.53
CA SER A 54 1.40 -3.89 5.24
C SER A 54 0.07 -4.62 5.42
N LYS A 55 0.02 -5.64 6.29
CA LYS A 55 -1.23 -6.31 6.68
C LYS A 55 -2.23 -5.32 7.29
N GLY A 56 -1.76 -4.49 8.22
CA GLY A 56 -2.58 -3.44 8.83
C GLY A 56 -3.12 -2.46 7.80
N LEU A 57 -2.29 -2.03 6.84
CA LEU A 57 -2.71 -1.14 5.76
C LEU A 57 -3.80 -1.78 4.88
N MET A 58 -3.66 -3.06 4.51
CA MET A 58 -4.70 -3.76 3.75
C MET A 58 -5.99 -3.92 4.54
N GLY A 59 -5.91 -4.23 5.84
CA GLY A 59 -7.08 -4.33 6.73
C GLY A 59 -7.79 -3.00 6.97
N SER A 60 -7.11 -1.87 6.78
CA SER A 60 -7.70 -0.53 6.87
C SER A 60 -8.43 -0.09 5.59
N ILE A 61 -8.45 -0.91 4.54
CA ILE A 61 -9.18 -0.64 3.29
C ILE A 61 -10.59 -1.25 3.38
N ILE A 62 -11.62 -0.47 3.04
CA ILE A 62 -12.99 -0.98 2.85
C ILE A 62 -13.26 -1.17 1.36
N VAL A 63 -13.74 -2.36 1.01
CA VAL A 63 -14.49 -2.56 -0.23
C VAL A 63 -15.97 -2.32 0.09
N PRO A 64 -16.64 -1.33 -0.54
CA PRO A 64 -18.04 -1.07 -0.28
C PRO A 64 -18.88 -2.24 -0.80
N GLU A 65 -19.39 -3.07 0.10
CA GLU A 65 -20.35 -4.15 -0.20
C GLU A 65 -21.67 -3.87 0.55
N GLU A 66 -22.77 -4.45 0.07
CA GLU A 66 -24.06 -4.32 0.77
C GLU A 66 -23.92 -4.87 2.20
N GLY A 67 -24.13 -4.01 3.21
CA GLY A 67 -24.00 -4.37 4.62
C GLY A 67 -22.72 -3.90 5.32
N THR A 68 -21.72 -3.36 4.61
CA THR A 68 -20.45 -2.91 5.25
C THR A 68 -20.53 -1.54 5.93
N ARG A 69 -21.69 -0.87 5.89
CA ARG A 69 -21.90 0.44 6.55
C ARG A 69 -21.70 0.43 8.07
N GLU A 70 -21.91 -0.72 8.71
CA GLU A 70 -21.73 -0.88 10.16
C GLU A 70 -20.39 -1.52 10.54
N THR A 71 -19.56 -1.91 9.56
CA THR A 71 -18.27 -2.54 9.82
C THR A 71 -17.26 -1.48 10.27
N LYS A 72 -16.78 -1.61 11.50
CA LYS A 72 -15.77 -0.68 12.04
C LYS A 72 -14.42 -0.95 11.39
N LEU A 73 -13.83 0.08 10.79
CA LEU A 73 -12.45 0.04 10.30
C LEU A 73 -11.47 -0.35 11.40
N GLU A 74 -10.63 -1.35 11.13
CA GLU A 74 -9.48 -1.63 11.96
C GLU A 74 -8.37 -0.62 11.64
N ALA A 75 -8.12 0.27 12.58
CA ALA A 75 -7.00 1.19 12.53
C ALA A 75 -5.74 0.52 13.08
N ILE A 76 -4.59 0.80 12.46
CA ILE A 76 -3.29 0.44 13.02
C ILE A 76 -3.08 1.24 14.32
N PRO A 77 -2.89 0.59 15.49
CA PRO A 77 -2.74 1.30 16.75
C PRO A 77 -1.41 2.07 16.82
N GLY A 78 -1.39 3.12 17.63
CA GLY A 78 -0.20 3.94 17.87
C GLY A 78 -0.13 5.18 17.00
N THR A 79 1.08 5.75 16.87
CA THR A 79 1.35 6.92 16.03
C THR A 79 2.66 6.71 15.25
N PRO A 80 2.81 7.32 14.06
CA PRO A 80 4.06 7.23 13.31
C PRO A 80 5.26 7.73 14.13
N PRO A 81 6.44 7.11 13.98
CA PRO A 81 7.62 7.49 14.74
C PRO A 81 8.09 8.90 14.37
N ASN A 82 8.70 9.57 15.34
CA ASN A 82 9.39 10.83 15.07
C ASN A 82 10.64 10.58 14.24
N LEU A 83 10.65 11.01 12.97
CA LEU A 83 11.78 10.77 12.07
C LEU A 83 13.06 11.56 12.44
N LYS A 84 12.98 12.55 13.35
CA LYS A 84 14.19 13.20 13.91
C LYS A 84 14.89 12.30 14.93
N HIS A 85 14.15 11.37 15.55
CA HIS A 85 14.63 10.41 16.54
C HIS A 85 13.98 9.05 16.27
N PRO A 86 14.36 8.38 15.15
CA PRO A 86 13.70 7.15 14.76
C PRO A 86 13.94 6.06 15.82
N PRO A 87 12.94 5.21 16.10
CA PRO A 87 13.12 4.04 16.95
C PRO A 87 14.18 3.12 16.33
N ALA A 88 14.99 2.50 17.20
CA ALA A 88 16.06 1.57 16.82
C ALA A 88 15.53 0.24 16.29
#